data_AF-A0A060WBN2-F1
#
_entry.id   AF-A0A060WBN2-F1
#
_cell.length_a   1.000
_cell.length_b   1.000
_cell.length_c   1.000
_cell.angle_alpha   90.00
_cell.angle_beta   90.00
_cell.angle_gamma   90.00
#
_symmetry.space_group_name_H-M   'P 1'
#
loop_
_entity.id
_entity.type
_entity.pdbx_description
1 polymer ?
#
loop_
_entity_poly.entity_id
_entity_poly.type
_entity_poly.pdbx_seq_one_letter_code
_entity_poly.pdbx_strand_id
1 'polypeptide(L)'
;MDSDMDYERPNVETIKCVVVGDNAVGKTRLICARACNATLTQYQLLATHVPTVWAIDQYRVCQEVLERSRDVVDDVSVSLRLWDTFGDHHKDRRFAYGRSDVVVLCFSIANPNSLYHVKTMWYPEIKHFCPRAPVILVGCQLDLRYADLEAVNRARRPLARPIKYNEILPPERGREVAKELGVPYYETSVVAQFGVKDVFDNAIRAALISRRHLQFWKSHLRNVQRSLLQAPFLPPKPPPPIITVPPPPTTTEEHPGRLLEDPLCSDVILVLQEKQRIFAHKIYLATSSSKFYDLFVLDARSEETERPPRATALSGREMLMRAASFDVCESPDEGDRANLRACTSDGTLRDSEGGRRGRLLSTWSRAFVSIQEELVDDPVTYSPRPMTVVHMDQSMQLGPFRAVLRYLYTGQLDEHEKELMHIAHIAELLEVFDLRMMVANILNNESFMNQEITKAFHVRRTNRVKECLAKGTFSDVVFKLDDGTIMAHKPLLISSCDWMAAMFGGPFVESCTKEVSQFFTPSHWS
;
A
#
# COMPACT_ATOMS: atom_id res chain seq x y z
N MET A 1 14.43 30.39 63.30
CA MET A 1 13.85 31.62 62.72
C MET A 1 14.34 31.69 61.29
N ASP A 2 13.72 30.93 60.40
CA ASP A 2 13.78 31.19 58.97
C ASP A 2 12.34 31.49 58.59
N SER A 3 12.04 32.78 58.70
CA SER A 3 10.76 33.40 58.38
C SER A 3 10.46 33.22 56.90
N ASP A 4 9.27 32.71 56.63
CA ASP A 4 8.41 33.00 55.48
C ASP A 4 9.00 33.99 54.48
N MET A 5 9.69 33.46 53.46
CA MET A 5 9.73 34.13 52.16
C MET A 5 8.42 33.81 51.45
N ASP A 6 7.34 34.48 51.87
CA ASP A 6 6.17 34.67 51.06
C ASP A 6 6.60 35.35 49.74
N TYR A 7 6.80 34.55 48.70
CA TYR A 7 6.88 35.01 47.31
C TYR A 7 5.48 35.50 46.88
N GLU A 8 5.01 36.60 47.47
CA GLU A 8 4.00 37.43 46.81
C GLU A 8 4.64 38.02 45.55
N ARG A 9 4.55 37.31 44.43
CA ARG A 9 4.83 37.89 43.12
C ARG A 9 3.84 39.05 42.93
N PRO A 10 4.29 40.32 42.91
CA PRO A 10 3.38 41.41 42.60
C PRO A 10 2.96 41.24 41.13
N ASN A 11 1.67 41.42 40.83
CA ASN A 11 1.08 41.43 39.48
C ASN A 11 0.65 40.06 38.89
N VAL A 12 -0.04 39.20 39.66
CA VAL A 12 -0.73 38.04 39.07
C VAL A 12 -1.95 38.49 38.26
N GLU A 13 -1.94 38.24 36.95
CA GLU A 13 -3.06 38.54 36.07
C GLU A 13 -4.11 37.43 36.11
N THR A 14 -5.29 37.71 36.67
CA THR A 14 -6.40 36.75 36.64
C THR A 14 -7.07 36.79 35.26
N ILE A 15 -7.30 35.62 34.65
CA ILE A 15 -7.90 35.48 33.32
C ILE A 15 -9.11 34.58 33.41
N LYS A 16 -10.29 35.10 33.07
CA LYS A 16 -11.52 34.32 32.90
C LYS A 16 -11.60 33.79 31.47
N CYS A 17 -11.45 32.48 31.33
CA CYS A 17 -11.56 31.75 30.06
C CYS A 17 -12.87 30.95 30.03
N VAL A 18 -13.73 31.23 29.06
CA VAL A 18 -15.00 30.54 28.88
C VAL A 18 -14.91 29.57 27.71
N VAL A 19 -15.32 28.31 27.93
CA VAL A 19 -15.30 27.26 26.90
C VAL A 19 -16.72 26.99 26.44
N VAL A 20 -16.98 27.13 25.13
CA VAL A 20 -18.30 27.03 24.50
C VAL A 20 -18.26 26.16 23.25
N GLY A 21 -19.43 25.72 22.76
CA GLY A 21 -19.56 24.77 21.66
C GLY A 21 -20.66 23.73 21.90
N ASP A 22 -20.95 22.93 20.89
CA ASP A 22 -22.03 21.93 20.91
C ASP A 22 -21.90 20.88 22.03
N ASN A 23 -22.98 20.13 22.26
CA ASN A 23 -22.94 18.98 23.16
C ASN A 23 -21.95 17.91 22.65
N ALA A 24 -21.30 17.22 23.58
CA ALA A 24 -20.38 16.11 23.32
C ALA A 24 -19.15 16.42 22.44
N VAL A 25 -18.86 17.68 22.12
CA VAL A 25 -17.65 18.04 21.34
C VAL A 25 -16.34 17.90 22.13
N GLY A 26 -16.40 17.74 23.45
CA GLY A 26 -15.22 17.51 24.30
C GLY A 26 -14.81 18.69 25.18
N LYS A 27 -15.65 19.73 25.35
CA LYS A 27 -15.38 20.90 26.21
C LYS A 27 -14.93 20.52 27.63
N THR A 28 -15.75 19.76 28.33
CA THR A 28 -15.46 19.33 29.71
C THR A 28 -14.19 18.48 29.79
N ARG A 29 -13.96 17.57 28.82
CA ARG A 29 -12.74 16.76 28.76
C ARG A 29 -11.48 17.61 28.53
N LEU A 30 -11.57 18.64 27.70
CA LEU A 30 -10.48 19.58 27.46
C LEU A 30 -10.15 20.39 28.73
N ILE A 31 -11.17 20.84 29.46
CA ILE A 31 -11.00 21.53 30.75
C ILE A 31 -10.39 20.59 31.80
N CYS A 32 -10.91 19.35 31.93
CA CYS A 32 -10.34 18.32 32.80
C CYS A 32 -8.86 18.09 32.50
N ALA A 33 -8.50 17.91 31.22
CA ALA A 33 -7.12 17.67 30.80
C ALA A 33 -6.19 18.80 31.24
N ARG A 34 -6.63 20.06 31.10
CA ARG A 34 -5.87 21.22 31.56
C ARG A 34 -5.80 21.32 33.08
N ALA A 35 -6.93 21.15 33.77
CA ALA A 35 -7.02 21.27 35.23
C ALA A 35 -6.23 20.17 35.97
N CYS A 36 -6.13 18.98 35.38
CA CYS A 36 -5.47 17.83 35.99
C CYS A 36 -4.02 17.62 35.55
N ASN A 37 -3.51 18.35 34.54
CA ASN A 37 -2.10 18.34 34.10
C ASN A 37 -1.46 16.93 34.07
N ALA A 38 -2.13 15.97 33.42
CA ALA A 38 -1.71 14.57 33.29
C ALA A 38 -1.69 13.68 34.56
N THR A 39 -2.29 14.09 35.69
CA THR A 39 -2.42 13.20 36.87
C THR A 39 -3.47 12.10 36.70
N LEU A 40 -4.43 12.28 35.80
CA LEU A 40 -5.44 11.28 35.48
C LEU A 40 -4.96 10.41 34.32
N THR A 41 -5.03 9.10 34.51
CA THR A 41 -4.79 8.14 33.44
C THR A 41 -5.79 8.35 32.30
N GLN A 42 -5.41 7.95 31.08
CA GLN A 42 -6.27 7.99 29.90
C GLN A 42 -7.65 7.36 30.15
N TYR A 43 -7.68 6.25 30.90
CA TYR A 43 -8.92 5.60 31.33
C TYR A 43 -9.78 6.49 32.24
N GLN A 44 -9.18 7.13 33.25
CA GLN A 44 -9.90 8.01 34.18
C GLN A 44 -10.46 9.25 33.48
N LEU A 45 -9.74 9.85 32.53
CA LEU A 45 -10.22 10.98 31.73
C LEU A 45 -11.39 10.60 30.78
N LEU A 46 -11.42 9.35 30.32
CA LEU A 46 -12.48 8.87 29.42
C LEU A 46 -13.71 8.34 30.17
N ALA A 47 -13.50 7.72 31.33
CA ALA A 47 -14.53 7.11 32.17
C ALA A 47 -15.27 8.11 33.08
N THR A 48 -14.64 9.25 33.40
CA THR A 48 -15.32 10.31 34.14
C THR A 48 -16.34 11.01 33.25
N HIS A 49 -17.62 10.62 33.39
CA HIS A 49 -18.73 11.42 32.89
C HIS A 49 -18.92 12.62 33.82
N VAL A 50 -18.09 13.65 33.65
CA VAL A 50 -18.17 14.91 34.39
C VAL A 50 -19.35 15.72 33.83
N PRO A 51 -20.47 15.89 34.56
CA PRO A 51 -21.54 16.75 34.11
C PRO A 51 -21.07 18.21 34.15
N THR A 52 -21.43 19.01 33.14
CA THR A 52 -21.04 20.43 33.01
C THR A 52 -21.33 21.26 34.28
N VAL A 53 -22.42 20.98 34.99
CA VAL A 53 -22.75 21.66 36.27
C VAL A 53 -21.71 21.38 37.35
N TRP A 54 -21.31 20.12 37.49
CA TRP A 54 -20.35 19.66 38.49
C TRP A 54 -18.94 20.21 38.18
N ALA A 55 -18.60 20.31 36.90
CA ALA A 55 -17.35 20.93 36.44
C ALA A 55 -17.23 22.40 36.90
N ILE A 56 -18.28 23.20 36.74
CA ILE A 56 -18.29 24.63 37.12
C ILE A 56 -18.06 24.82 38.63
N ASP A 57 -18.71 24.02 39.48
CA ASP A 57 -18.60 24.19 40.93
C ASP A 57 -17.31 23.58 41.50
N GLN A 58 -16.85 22.43 40.98
CA GLN A 58 -15.65 21.78 41.49
C GLN A 58 -14.36 22.53 41.16
N TYR A 59 -14.21 23.08 39.94
CA TYR A 59 -13.01 23.83 39.57
C TYR A 59 -12.85 25.13 40.35
N ARG A 60 -13.95 25.64 40.93
CA ARG A 60 -13.94 26.88 41.73
C ARG A 60 -13.58 26.66 43.19
N VAL A 61 -13.77 25.45 43.72
CA VAL A 61 -13.66 25.14 45.15
C VAL A 61 -12.49 24.21 45.45
N CYS A 62 -12.09 23.35 44.50
CA CYS A 62 -10.99 22.40 44.70
C CYS A 62 -9.63 23.13 44.74
N GLN A 63 -8.98 23.12 45.90
CA GLN A 63 -7.71 23.82 46.13
C GLN A 63 -6.59 23.35 45.18
N GLU A 64 -6.48 22.04 44.93
CA GLU A 64 -5.48 21.50 43.99
C GLU A 64 -5.65 22.03 42.56
N VAL A 65 -6.91 22.20 42.10
CA VAL A 65 -7.18 22.76 40.77
C VAL A 65 -6.85 24.26 40.76
N LEU A 66 -7.15 24.98 41.84
CA LEU A 66 -6.82 26.40 41.96
C LEU A 66 -5.31 26.64 42.02
N GLU A 67 -4.54 25.76 42.64
CA GLU A 67 -3.08 25.80 42.64
C GLU A 67 -2.54 25.56 41.22
N ARG A 68 -3.05 24.52 40.52
CA ARG A 68 -2.71 24.21 39.12
C ARG A 68 -3.20 25.26 38.11
N SER A 69 -4.08 26.18 38.53
CA SER A 69 -4.56 27.29 37.70
C SER A 69 -3.53 28.41 37.53
N ARG A 70 -2.51 28.44 38.39
CA ARG A 70 -1.42 29.40 38.31
C ARG A 70 -0.37 28.92 37.31
N ASP A 71 -0.03 29.77 36.37
CA ASP A 71 0.98 29.47 35.34
C ASP A 71 1.82 30.71 35.04
N VAL A 72 2.90 30.54 34.29
CA VAL A 72 3.72 31.63 33.74
C VAL A 72 3.69 31.53 32.22
N VAL A 73 3.12 32.54 31.57
CA VAL A 73 3.06 32.63 30.11
C VAL A 73 3.75 33.92 29.68
N ASP A 74 4.78 33.80 28.86
CA ASP A 74 5.60 34.90 28.34
C ASP A 74 6.06 35.87 29.46
N ASP A 75 6.62 35.29 30.54
CA ASP A 75 7.09 35.97 31.76
C ASP A 75 6.00 36.69 32.59
N VAL A 76 4.72 36.49 32.26
CA VAL A 76 3.59 37.00 33.04
C VAL A 76 3.03 35.89 33.92
N SER A 77 3.00 36.13 35.24
CA SER A 77 2.31 35.25 36.18
C SER A 77 0.80 35.41 36.02
N VAL A 78 0.10 34.32 35.71
CA VAL A 78 -1.33 34.31 35.41
C VAL A 78 -2.08 33.34 36.33
N SER A 79 -3.35 33.63 36.61
CA SER A 79 -4.29 32.69 37.23
C SER A 79 -5.46 32.46 36.27
N LEU A 80 -5.51 31.29 35.65
CA LEU A 80 -6.49 30.92 34.64
C LEU A 80 -7.75 30.32 35.28
N ARG A 81 -8.86 31.03 35.20
CA ARG A 81 -10.16 30.54 35.68
C ARG A 81 -10.98 30.01 34.51
N LEU A 82 -11.20 28.70 34.49
CA LEU A 82 -11.94 27.99 33.45
C LEU A 82 -13.44 27.96 33.76
N TRP A 83 -14.26 28.28 32.75
CA TRP A 83 -15.71 28.23 32.82
C TRP A 83 -16.23 27.27 31.76
N ASP A 84 -16.73 26.11 32.21
CA ASP A 84 -17.44 25.17 31.34
C ASP A 84 -18.86 25.67 31.06
N THR A 85 -19.43 25.31 29.91
CA THR A 85 -20.79 25.69 29.53
C THR A 85 -21.54 24.52 28.90
N PHE A 86 -22.88 24.54 28.98
CA PHE A 86 -23.70 23.53 28.32
C PHE A 86 -23.49 23.59 26.79
N GLY A 87 -23.87 22.59 26.01
CA GLY A 87 -23.83 22.69 24.54
C GLY A 87 -25.20 22.83 23.88
N ASP A 88 -26.26 22.82 24.68
CA ASP A 88 -27.64 22.95 24.21
C ASP A 88 -27.97 24.42 23.89
N HIS A 89 -28.32 24.69 22.63
CA HIS A 89 -28.63 26.03 22.13
C HIS A 89 -29.90 26.63 22.76
N HIS A 90 -30.78 25.83 23.38
CA HIS A 90 -31.98 26.32 24.04
C HIS A 90 -31.72 26.76 25.50
N LYS A 91 -30.52 26.53 26.03
CA LYS A 91 -30.17 26.88 27.41
C LYS A 91 -29.55 28.27 27.47
N ASP A 92 -30.05 29.08 28.41
CA ASP A 92 -29.45 30.37 28.72
C ASP A 92 -28.09 30.17 29.41
N ARG A 93 -27.06 30.78 28.84
CA ARG A 93 -25.67 30.75 29.30
C ARG A 93 -25.07 32.13 29.47
N ARG A 94 -25.90 33.19 29.45
CA ARG A 94 -25.47 34.59 29.56
C ARG A 94 -24.59 34.86 30.77
N PHE A 95 -24.88 34.18 31.89
CA PHE A 95 -24.11 34.30 33.13
C PHE A 95 -22.63 33.90 32.96
N ALA A 96 -22.31 33.00 32.02
CA ALA A 96 -20.94 32.57 31.77
C ALA A 96 -20.11 33.64 31.05
N TYR A 97 -20.71 34.42 30.14
CA TYR A 97 -20.00 35.42 29.32
C TYR A 97 -19.60 36.72 30.05
N GLY A 98 -20.22 37.00 31.19
CA GLY A 98 -19.96 38.24 31.94
C GLY A 98 -18.49 38.41 32.31
N ARG A 99 -17.86 39.51 31.85
CA ARG A 99 -16.45 39.83 32.10
C ARG A 99 -15.46 38.75 31.63
N SER A 100 -15.78 38.02 30.56
CA SER A 100 -14.84 37.07 29.97
C SER A 100 -13.65 37.78 29.35
N ASP A 101 -12.44 37.29 29.64
CA ASP A 101 -11.20 37.81 29.07
C ASP A 101 -10.83 37.11 27.75
N VAL A 102 -11.28 35.87 27.56
CA VAL A 102 -11.13 35.09 26.32
C VAL A 102 -12.20 34.01 26.23
N VAL A 103 -12.55 33.63 25.01
CA VAL A 103 -13.49 32.53 24.73
C VAL A 103 -12.81 31.46 23.87
N VAL A 104 -12.85 30.22 24.34
CA VAL A 104 -12.44 29.03 23.59
C VAL A 104 -13.70 28.41 22.97
N LEU A 105 -13.79 28.48 21.64
CA LEU A 105 -14.91 27.98 20.87
C LEU A 105 -14.56 26.60 20.30
N CYS A 106 -15.17 25.56 20.84
CA CYS A 106 -14.91 24.17 20.51
C CYS A 106 -15.91 23.62 19.49
N PHE A 107 -15.41 22.81 18.56
CA PHE A 107 -16.21 21.87 17.76
C PHE A 107 -15.53 20.50 17.78
N SER A 108 -16.24 19.45 17.34
CA SER A 108 -15.67 18.11 17.20
C SER A 108 -15.24 17.89 15.75
N ILE A 109 -14.01 17.40 15.54
CA ILE A 109 -13.58 17.00 14.20
C ILE A 109 -14.39 15.82 13.65
N ALA A 110 -15.08 15.06 14.50
CA ALA A 110 -15.93 13.93 14.11
C ALA A 110 -17.40 14.31 13.94
N ASN A 111 -17.75 15.60 14.02
CA ASN A 111 -19.11 16.09 13.82
C ASN A 111 -19.10 17.37 12.96
N PRO A 112 -19.29 17.27 11.63
CA PRO A 112 -19.36 18.40 10.71
C PRO A 112 -20.39 19.47 11.10
N ASN A 113 -21.53 19.07 11.66
CA ASN A 113 -22.57 20.02 12.09
C ASN A 113 -22.07 20.94 13.22
N SER A 114 -21.21 20.42 14.11
CA SER A 114 -20.65 21.25 15.18
C SER A 114 -19.75 22.37 14.65
N LEU A 115 -19.03 22.13 13.54
CA LEU A 115 -18.27 23.19 12.85
C LEU A 115 -19.21 24.16 12.12
N TYR A 116 -20.32 23.68 11.55
CA TYR A 116 -21.32 24.56 10.95
C TYR A 116 -21.97 25.50 12.00
N HIS A 117 -22.27 24.99 13.20
CA HIS A 117 -22.82 25.76 14.31
C HIS A 117 -21.85 26.79 14.88
N VAL A 118 -20.54 26.60 14.74
CA VAL A 118 -19.53 27.63 15.10
C VAL A 118 -19.87 28.95 14.42
N LYS A 119 -20.14 28.93 13.11
CA LYS A 119 -20.40 30.13 12.31
C LYS A 119 -21.82 30.65 12.48
N THR A 120 -22.80 29.74 12.51
CA THR A 120 -24.23 30.10 12.44
C THR A 120 -24.85 30.42 13.79
N MET A 121 -24.32 29.86 14.88
CA MET A 121 -24.91 29.96 16.22
C MET A 121 -23.91 30.55 17.22
N TRP A 122 -22.78 29.87 17.44
CA TRP A 122 -21.89 30.18 18.56
C TRP A 122 -21.15 31.51 18.40
N TYR A 123 -20.52 31.75 17.25
CA TYR A 123 -19.76 32.97 17.05
C TYR A 123 -20.64 34.23 17.11
N PRO A 124 -21.83 34.28 16.47
CA PRO A 124 -22.78 35.37 16.68
C PRO A 124 -23.18 35.56 18.15
N GLU A 125 -23.47 34.49 18.88
CA GLU A 125 -23.83 34.54 20.30
C GLU A 125 -22.72 35.14 21.17
N ILE A 126 -21.48 34.68 20.96
CA ILE A 126 -20.28 35.20 21.66
C ILE A 126 -20.12 36.70 21.36
N LYS A 127 -20.22 37.10 20.10
CA LYS A 127 -20.06 38.51 19.71
C LYS A 127 -21.21 39.39 20.21
N HIS A 128 -22.40 38.84 20.42
CA HIS A 128 -23.51 39.55 21.04
C HIS A 128 -23.26 39.82 22.54
N PHE A 129 -22.83 38.83 23.31
CA PHE A 129 -22.69 38.95 24.77
C PHE A 129 -21.34 39.48 25.25
N CYS A 130 -20.24 39.20 24.54
CA CYS A 130 -18.89 39.66 24.88
C CYS A 130 -18.10 40.10 23.64
N PRO A 131 -18.51 41.20 22.96
CA PRO A 131 -17.96 41.61 21.66
C PRO A 131 -16.44 41.84 21.64
N ARG A 132 -15.89 42.31 22.77
CA ARG A 132 -14.47 42.63 22.94
C ARG A 132 -13.60 41.43 23.33
N ALA A 133 -14.21 40.32 23.73
CA ALA A 133 -13.45 39.14 24.12
C ALA A 133 -12.82 38.50 22.85
N PRO A 134 -11.50 38.24 22.85
CA PRO A 134 -10.88 37.44 21.81
C PRO A 134 -11.47 36.03 21.83
N VAL A 135 -11.56 35.43 20.65
CA VAL A 135 -12.08 34.08 20.45
C VAL A 135 -10.99 33.23 19.82
N ILE A 136 -10.84 31.99 20.28
CA ILE A 136 -9.96 30.99 19.69
C ILE A 136 -10.81 29.80 19.26
N LEU A 137 -10.67 29.36 18.01
CA LEU A 137 -11.37 28.20 17.48
C LEU A 137 -10.56 26.92 17.77
N VAL A 138 -11.23 25.90 18.29
CA VAL A 138 -10.59 24.63 18.68
C VAL A 138 -11.34 23.42 18.10
N GLY A 139 -10.64 22.64 17.28
CA GLY A 139 -11.09 21.32 16.84
C GLY A 139 -10.71 20.25 17.86
N CYS A 140 -11.69 19.66 18.52
CA CYS A 140 -11.48 18.63 19.54
C CYS A 140 -11.58 17.22 18.95
N GLN A 141 -11.05 16.25 19.71
CA GLN A 141 -11.10 14.80 19.40
C GLN A 141 -10.25 14.42 18.18
N LEU A 142 -9.09 15.07 18.05
CA LEU A 142 -8.13 14.84 16.98
C LEU A 142 -7.72 13.37 16.82
N ASP A 143 -7.67 12.61 17.92
CA ASP A 143 -7.38 11.17 17.93
C ASP A 143 -8.28 10.36 16.99
N LEU A 144 -9.53 10.79 16.79
CA LEU A 144 -10.48 10.09 15.92
C LEU A 144 -10.07 10.06 14.45
N ARG A 145 -9.16 10.94 14.01
CA ARG A 145 -8.65 10.94 12.64
C ARG A 145 -7.76 9.73 12.33
N TYR A 146 -7.15 9.14 13.36
CA TYR A 146 -6.19 8.03 13.23
C TYR A 146 -6.63 6.77 14.01
N ALA A 147 -7.83 6.77 14.57
CA ALA A 147 -8.35 5.67 15.38
C ALA A 147 -9.04 4.60 14.52
N ASP A 148 -9.10 3.37 15.05
CA ASP A 148 -10.04 2.36 14.58
C ASP A 148 -11.47 2.79 14.95
N LEU A 149 -12.17 3.37 13.97
CA LEU A 149 -13.53 3.89 14.15
C LEU A 149 -14.55 2.79 14.49
N GLU A 150 -14.31 1.53 14.09
CA GLU A 150 -15.20 0.44 14.45
C GLU A 150 -15.08 0.11 15.94
N ALA A 151 -13.85 -0.01 16.44
CA ALA A 151 -13.60 -0.20 17.87
C ALA A 151 -14.16 0.97 18.70
N VAL A 152 -13.95 2.20 18.23
CA VAL A 152 -14.50 3.40 18.88
C VAL A 152 -16.02 3.36 18.91
N ASN A 153 -16.69 3.00 17.81
CA ASN A 153 -18.15 2.94 17.77
C ASN A 153 -18.71 1.82 18.65
N ARG A 154 -18.02 0.67 18.78
CA ARG A 154 -18.39 -0.41 19.73
C ARG A 154 -18.27 0.03 21.20
N ALA A 155 -17.28 0.85 21.52
CA ALA A 155 -17.04 1.33 22.89
C ALA A 155 -17.93 2.52 23.31
N ARG A 156 -18.57 3.20 22.34
CA ARG A 156 -19.50 4.31 22.63
C ARG A 156 -20.85 3.79 23.10
N ARG A 157 -21.65 4.68 23.69
CA ARG A 157 -23.00 4.32 24.19
C ARG A 157 -23.85 3.71 23.05
N PRO A 158 -24.65 2.67 23.29
CA PRO A 158 -25.41 1.96 22.24
C PRO A 158 -26.34 2.84 21.39
N LEU A 159 -26.81 3.97 21.93
CA LEU A 159 -27.71 4.91 21.24
C LEU A 159 -26.96 6.08 20.56
N ALA A 160 -25.63 6.14 20.65
CA ALA A 160 -24.87 7.19 20.00
C ALA A 160 -24.79 6.92 18.49
N ARG A 161 -25.00 7.97 17.68
CA ARG A 161 -24.81 7.88 16.23
C ARG A 161 -23.39 7.40 15.91
N PRO A 162 -23.21 6.33 15.12
CA PRO A 162 -21.90 5.88 14.68
C PRO A 162 -21.15 6.99 13.94
N ILE A 163 -19.86 7.16 14.24
CA ILE A 163 -18.98 8.05 13.51
C ILE A 163 -18.58 7.35 12.21
N LYS A 164 -18.76 8.03 11.08
CA LYS A 164 -18.33 7.53 9.76
C LYS A 164 -17.03 8.21 9.33
N TYR A 165 -16.21 7.48 8.58
CA TYR A 165 -14.92 7.99 8.10
C TYR A 165 -15.04 9.28 7.29
N ASN A 166 -16.05 9.36 6.41
CA ASN A 166 -16.34 10.53 5.58
C ASN A 166 -16.85 11.76 6.36
N GLU A 167 -17.13 11.63 7.65
CA GLU A 167 -17.57 12.72 8.52
C GLU A 167 -16.42 13.30 9.36
N ILE A 168 -15.24 12.66 9.35
CA ILE A 168 -14.05 13.20 10.00
C ILE A 168 -13.54 14.39 9.20
N LEU A 169 -13.50 15.55 9.84
CA LEU A 169 -13.06 16.80 9.24
C LEU A 169 -11.53 16.83 9.09
N PRO A 170 -11.02 17.17 7.90
CA PRO A 170 -9.61 17.45 7.72
C PRO A 170 -9.28 18.85 8.30
N PRO A 171 -8.03 19.10 8.73
CA PRO A 171 -7.65 20.37 9.38
C PRO A 171 -7.97 21.63 8.56
N GLU A 172 -7.97 21.52 7.24
CA GLU A 172 -8.25 22.59 6.29
C GLU A 172 -9.64 23.21 6.55
N ARG A 173 -10.64 22.39 6.88
CA ARG A 173 -12.00 22.87 7.16
C ARG A 173 -12.07 23.79 8.37
N GLY A 174 -11.37 23.42 9.45
CA GLY A 174 -11.27 24.26 10.64
C GLY A 174 -10.51 25.56 10.36
N ARG A 175 -9.41 25.47 9.59
CA ARG A 175 -8.62 26.64 9.16
C ARG A 175 -9.41 27.61 8.29
N GLU A 176 -10.23 27.11 7.37
CA GLU A 176 -11.12 27.92 6.52
C GLU A 176 -12.10 28.74 7.36
N VAL A 177 -12.80 28.09 8.30
CA VAL A 177 -13.76 28.77 9.19
C VAL A 177 -13.05 29.77 10.09
N ALA A 178 -11.88 29.43 10.64
CA ALA A 178 -11.10 30.34 11.47
C ALA A 178 -10.65 31.59 10.70
N LYS A 179 -10.20 31.41 9.45
CA LYS A 179 -9.82 32.50 8.55
C LYS A 179 -11.01 33.42 8.25
N GLU A 180 -12.19 32.84 7.98
CA GLU A 180 -13.42 33.60 7.75
C GLU A 180 -13.81 34.44 8.98
N LEU A 181 -13.68 33.87 10.18
CA LEU A 181 -14.03 34.53 11.44
C LEU A 181 -12.94 35.47 11.97
N GLY A 182 -11.75 35.48 11.36
CA GLY A 182 -10.60 36.28 11.80
C GLY A 182 -10.03 35.83 13.15
N VAL A 183 -10.07 34.53 13.46
CA VAL A 183 -9.62 33.96 14.74
C VAL A 183 -8.52 32.92 14.55
N PRO A 184 -7.65 32.67 15.55
CA PRO A 184 -6.69 31.57 15.48
C PRO A 184 -7.37 30.21 15.63
N TYR A 185 -6.75 29.17 15.05
CA TYR A 185 -7.23 27.79 15.05
C TYR A 185 -6.21 26.83 15.63
N TYR A 186 -6.69 25.89 16.46
CA TYR A 186 -5.91 24.82 17.06
C TYR A 186 -6.70 23.51 17.04
N GLU A 187 -6.01 22.37 17.01
CA GLU A 187 -6.61 21.05 17.21
C GLU A 187 -6.12 20.42 18.50
N THR A 188 -6.97 19.63 19.16
CA THR A 188 -6.64 18.97 20.43
C THR A 188 -7.06 17.51 20.43
N SER A 189 -6.18 16.68 20.98
CA SER A 189 -6.53 15.33 21.43
C SER A 189 -6.24 15.23 22.93
N VAL A 190 -7.30 15.10 23.72
CA VAL A 190 -7.15 14.80 25.15
C VAL A 190 -6.56 13.40 25.35
N VAL A 191 -6.84 12.47 24.43
CA VAL A 191 -6.31 11.10 24.48
C VAL A 191 -4.80 11.08 24.30
N ALA A 192 -4.30 11.78 23.27
CA ALA A 192 -2.86 11.89 23.00
C ALA A 192 -2.17 13.02 23.78
N GLN A 193 -2.88 13.72 24.67
CA GLN A 193 -2.43 14.94 25.35
C GLN A 193 -1.86 16.02 24.40
N PHE A 194 -2.29 16.00 23.14
CA PHE A 194 -1.81 16.90 22.11
C PHE A 194 -2.64 18.19 22.07
N GLY A 195 -1.96 19.33 21.95
CA GLY A 195 -2.58 20.64 21.74
C GLY A 195 -3.27 21.26 22.95
N VAL A 196 -3.44 20.51 24.04
CA VAL A 196 -4.15 21.00 25.25
C VAL A 196 -3.44 22.23 25.82
N LYS A 197 -2.11 22.16 26.04
CA LYS A 197 -1.32 23.29 26.54
C LYS A 197 -1.34 24.46 25.55
N ASP A 198 -1.14 24.18 24.26
CA ASP A 198 -1.10 25.20 23.21
C ASP A 198 -2.37 26.05 23.16
N VAL A 199 -3.54 25.42 23.28
CA VAL A 199 -4.84 26.12 23.28
C VAL A 199 -4.92 27.11 24.44
N PHE A 200 -4.60 26.68 25.66
CA PHE A 200 -4.76 27.51 26.84
C PHE A 200 -3.69 28.60 26.95
N ASP A 201 -2.44 28.31 26.58
CA ASP A 201 -1.38 29.32 26.52
C ASP A 201 -1.71 30.42 25.51
N ASN A 202 -2.18 30.04 24.32
CA ASN A 202 -2.56 31.01 23.31
C ASN A 202 -3.85 31.78 23.65
N ALA A 203 -4.78 31.16 24.40
CA ALA A 203 -5.93 31.85 24.97
C ALA A 203 -5.51 32.90 26.01
N ILE A 204 -4.55 32.57 26.87
CA ILE A 204 -3.94 33.49 27.82
C ILE A 204 -3.26 34.65 27.09
N ARG A 205 -2.43 34.38 26.08
CA ARG A 205 -1.79 35.43 25.25
C ARG A 205 -2.82 36.37 24.63
N ALA A 206 -3.88 35.82 24.04
CA ALA A 206 -4.94 36.61 23.43
C ALA A 206 -5.66 37.51 24.45
N ALA A 207 -5.96 36.99 25.64
CA ALA A 207 -6.55 37.75 26.75
C ALA A 207 -5.63 38.89 27.21
N LEU A 208 -4.35 38.60 27.45
CA LEU A 208 -3.36 39.57 27.92
C LEU A 208 -3.11 40.69 26.89
N ILE A 209 -3.05 40.35 25.59
CA ILE A 209 -2.95 41.34 24.51
C ILE A 209 -4.19 42.23 24.49
N SER A 210 -5.40 41.65 24.52
CA SER A 210 -6.65 42.41 24.56
C SER A 210 -6.70 43.36 25.77
N ARG A 211 -6.29 42.86 26.95
CA ARG A 211 -6.18 43.66 28.18
C ARG A 211 -5.19 44.80 28.05
N ARG A 212 -4.01 44.56 27.46
CA ARG A 212 -3.02 45.62 27.19
C ARG A 212 -3.57 46.72 26.29
N HIS A 213 -4.37 46.37 25.27
CA HIS A 213 -5.02 47.37 24.42
C HIS A 213 -6.00 48.26 25.20
N LEU A 214 -6.65 47.72 26.23
CA LEU A 214 -7.55 48.47 27.10
C LEU A 214 -6.83 49.21 28.25
N GLN A 215 -5.67 48.70 28.69
CA GLN A 215 -4.91 49.19 29.86
C GLN A 215 -3.44 49.40 29.48
N PHE A 216 -3.18 50.36 28.59
CA PHE A 216 -1.86 50.57 27.98
C PHE A 216 -0.72 50.90 28.98
N TRP A 217 -1.05 51.35 30.20
CA TRP A 217 -0.10 51.65 31.26
C TRP A 217 0.50 50.40 31.93
N LYS A 218 -0.07 49.19 31.71
CA LYS A 218 0.49 47.93 32.21
C LYS A 218 1.73 47.51 31.42
N SER A 219 2.91 47.97 31.85
CA SER A 219 4.18 47.75 31.16
C SER A 219 4.65 46.29 31.16
N HIS A 220 4.30 45.49 32.17
CA HIS A 220 4.65 44.06 32.25
C HIS A 220 4.00 43.21 31.16
N LEU A 221 2.95 43.71 30.50
CA LEU A 221 2.28 43.03 29.38
C LEU A 221 2.92 43.33 28.01
N ARG A 222 3.99 44.14 27.96
CA ARG A 222 4.57 44.60 26.69
C ARG A 222 5.21 43.50 25.85
N ASN A 223 5.75 42.47 26.51
CA ASN A 223 6.50 41.38 25.88
C ASN A 223 5.65 40.14 25.59
N VAL A 224 4.35 40.17 25.91
CA VAL A 224 3.42 39.07 25.60
C VAL A 224 3.39 38.84 24.10
N GLN A 225 3.64 37.61 23.68
CA GLN A 225 3.68 37.22 22.29
C GLN A 225 2.28 37.10 21.71
N ARG A 226 2.15 37.27 20.39
CA ARG A 226 0.91 36.92 19.69
C ARG A 226 0.69 35.41 19.75
N SER A 227 -0.55 34.98 19.52
CA SER A 227 -0.89 33.56 19.44
C SER A 227 0.03 32.83 18.46
N LEU A 228 0.72 31.80 18.96
CA LEU A 228 1.71 31.01 18.24
C LEU A 228 1.02 29.98 17.34
N LEU A 229 1.68 29.60 16.24
CA LEU A 229 1.20 28.53 15.37
C LEU A 229 1.38 27.17 16.05
N GLN A 230 0.42 26.28 15.86
CA GLN A 230 0.51 24.91 16.33
C GLN A 230 1.33 24.07 15.36
N ALA A 231 2.28 23.28 15.87
CA ALA A 231 2.92 22.24 15.07
C ALA A 231 1.87 21.19 14.65
N PRO A 232 1.97 20.58 13.46
CA PRO A 232 1.09 19.48 13.08
C PRO A 232 1.20 18.29 14.04
N PHE A 233 0.09 17.59 14.28
CA PHE A 233 0.12 16.33 15.01
C PHE A 233 0.81 15.25 14.20
N LEU A 234 1.82 14.63 14.79
CA LEU A 234 2.54 13.51 14.22
C LEU A 234 2.08 12.23 14.93
N PRO A 235 1.21 11.40 14.31
CA PRO A 235 0.82 10.13 14.90
C PRO A 235 2.05 9.23 15.09
N PRO A 236 2.06 8.36 16.12
CA PRO A 236 3.16 7.43 16.35
C PRO A 236 3.36 6.54 15.13
N LYS A 237 4.62 6.24 14.78
CA LYS A 237 4.94 5.32 13.68
C LYS A 237 4.29 3.96 13.97
N PRO A 238 3.57 3.34 13.01
CA PRO A 238 3.05 1.99 13.21
C PRO A 238 4.21 1.03 13.49
N PRO A 239 3.99 -0.02 14.31
CA PRO A 239 5.00 -1.04 14.52
C PRO A 239 5.36 -1.71 13.18
N PRO A 240 6.63 -2.11 12.99
CA PRO A 240 7.02 -2.84 11.78
C PRO A 240 6.20 -4.13 11.64
N PRO A 241 5.87 -4.56 10.41
CA PRO A 241 5.15 -5.80 10.19
C PRO A 241 5.96 -6.98 10.74
N ILE A 242 5.27 -7.98 11.30
CA ILE A 242 5.91 -9.22 11.73
C ILE A 242 6.27 -10.00 10.46
N ILE A 243 7.56 -10.10 10.15
CA ILE A 243 8.06 -10.90 9.04
C ILE A 243 8.10 -12.35 9.52
N THR A 244 7.15 -13.18 9.04
CA THR A 244 7.22 -14.63 9.24
C THR A 244 8.05 -15.23 8.11
N VAL A 245 9.27 -15.69 8.42
CA VAL A 245 10.07 -16.46 7.46
C VAL A 245 9.53 -17.89 7.46
N PRO A 246 9.03 -18.41 6.32
CA PRO A 246 8.61 -19.81 6.23
C PRO A 246 9.81 -20.73 6.55
N PRO A 247 9.57 -21.90 7.17
CA PRO A 247 10.63 -22.88 7.34
C PRO A 247 11.19 -23.30 5.96
N PRO A 248 12.51 -23.52 5.84
CA PRO A 248 13.11 -23.94 4.57
C PRO A 248 12.50 -25.28 4.14
N PRO A 249 12.20 -25.46 2.85
CA PRO A 249 11.71 -26.73 2.36
C PRO A 249 12.76 -27.83 2.57
N THR A 250 12.32 -28.98 3.07
CA THR A 250 13.19 -30.12 3.33
C THR A 250 13.69 -30.73 2.01
N THR A 251 15.02 -30.76 1.84
CA THR A 251 15.82 -31.65 0.96
C THR A 251 15.58 -31.62 -0.56
N THR A 252 16.44 -30.87 -1.26
CA THR A 252 17.19 -31.08 -2.53
C THR A 252 16.72 -31.97 -3.70
N GLU A 253 15.74 -32.86 -3.62
CA GLU A 253 15.45 -33.81 -4.73
C GLU A 253 14.20 -33.49 -5.58
N GLU A 254 13.33 -32.55 -5.18
CA GLU A 254 12.04 -32.33 -5.86
C GLU A 254 11.77 -30.86 -6.26
N HIS A 255 12.75 -30.16 -6.82
CA HIS A 255 12.63 -28.69 -6.99
C HIS A 255 11.78 -28.19 -8.17
N PRO A 256 11.84 -28.75 -9.39
CA PRO A 256 10.97 -28.27 -10.48
C PRO A 256 9.52 -28.74 -10.34
N GLY A 257 9.29 -30.01 -10.02
CA GLY A 257 7.94 -30.60 -10.00
C GLY A 257 7.01 -29.89 -9.02
N ARG A 258 7.56 -29.47 -7.87
CA ARG A 258 6.83 -28.71 -6.84
C ARG A 258 6.33 -27.36 -7.34
N LEU A 259 7.05 -26.68 -8.24
CA LEU A 259 6.61 -25.41 -8.83
C LEU A 259 5.37 -25.56 -9.74
N LEU A 260 5.04 -26.77 -10.18
CA LEU A 260 3.79 -27.01 -10.90
C LEU A 260 2.59 -27.14 -9.93
N GLU A 261 2.84 -27.57 -8.70
CA GLU A 261 1.82 -27.72 -7.64
C GLU A 261 1.66 -26.44 -6.81
N ASP A 262 2.76 -25.71 -6.62
CA ASP A 262 2.85 -24.40 -5.98
C ASP A 262 3.32 -23.36 -7.01
N PRO A 263 2.40 -22.67 -7.71
CA PRO A 263 2.70 -21.87 -8.91
C PRO A 263 3.28 -20.48 -8.59
N LEU A 264 4.21 -20.42 -7.64
CA LEU A 264 4.98 -19.23 -7.29
C LEU A 264 5.68 -18.67 -8.53
N CYS A 265 5.44 -17.38 -8.82
CA CYS A 265 5.98 -16.69 -9.99
C CYS A 265 5.52 -17.26 -11.35
N SER A 266 4.36 -17.91 -11.41
CA SER A 266 3.77 -18.32 -12.69
C SER A 266 3.54 -17.14 -13.63
N ASP A 267 3.84 -17.35 -14.90
CA ASP A 267 3.79 -16.33 -15.96
C ASP A 267 2.97 -16.80 -17.18
N VAL A 268 2.43 -18.02 -17.12
CA VAL A 268 1.54 -18.58 -18.12
C VAL A 268 0.42 -19.42 -17.47
N ILE A 269 -0.78 -19.31 -18.04
CA ILE A 269 -1.96 -20.10 -17.70
C ILE A 269 -2.33 -20.95 -18.91
N LEU A 270 -2.42 -22.26 -18.70
CA LEU A 270 -2.91 -23.21 -19.70
C LEU A 270 -4.38 -23.51 -19.40
N VAL A 271 -5.26 -23.16 -20.34
CA VAL A 271 -6.72 -23.34 -20.21
C VAL A 271 -7.14 -24.57 -21.00
N LEU A 272 -7.64 -25.59 -20.30
CA LEU A 272 -8.16 -26.84 -20.86
C LEU A 272 -9.69 -26.86 -20.74
N GLN A 273 -10.36 -27.37 -21.78
CA GLN A 273 -11.82 -27.63 -21.79
C GLN A 273 -12.65 -26.45 -21.23
N GLU A 274 -12.26 -25.23 -21.58
CA GLU A 274 -12.90 -23.95 -21.23
C GLU A 274 -13.01 -23.59 -19.74
N LYS A 275 -12.64 -24.47 -18.80
CA LYS A 275 -12.78 -24.20 -17.35
C LYS A 275 -11.56 -24.55 -16.52
N GLN A 276 -10.74 -25.50 -16.94
CA GLN A 276 -9.62 -25.94 -16.11
C GLN A 276 -8.39 -25.07 -16.39
N ARG A 277 -7.92 -24.36 -15.37
CA ARG A 277 -6.71 -23.53 -15.43
C ARG A 277 -5.55 -24.25 -14.77
N ILE A 278 -4.40 -24.30 -15.44
CA ILE A 278 -3.13 -24.78 -14.90
C ILE A 278 -2.14 -23.63 -14.99
N PHE A 279 -1.63 -23.20 -13.84
CA PHE A 279 -0.57 -22.19 -13.76
C PHE A 279 0.78 -22.87 -14.00
N ALA A 280 1.61 -22.26 -14.84
CA ALA A 280 2.91 -22.82 -15.23
C ALA A 280 3.93 -21.70 -15.51
N HIS A 281 5.12 -22.13 -15.93
CA HIS A 281 6.28 -21.27 -16.13
C HIS A 281 6.79 -21.38 -17.57
N LYS A 282 6.78 -20.27 -18.33
CA LYS A 282 7.23 -20.22 -19.73
C LYS A 282 8.65 -20.78 -19.87
N ILE A 283 9.55 -20.42 -18.95
CA ILE A 283 10.95 -20.86 -19.01
C ILE A 283 11.08 -22.40 -18.93
N TYR A 284 10.30 -23.08 -18.09
CA TYR A 284 10.32 -24.54 -17.99
C TYR A 284 9.71 -25.20 -19.22
N LEU A 285 8.56 -24.71 -19.68
CA LEU A 285 7.89 -25.25 -20.87
C LEU A 285 8.73 -25.04 -22.15
N ALA A 286 9.29 -23.85 -22.33
CA ALA A 286 10.06 -23.48 -23.53
C ALA A 286 11.44 -24.15 -23.58
N THR A 287 12.07 -24.42 -22.44
CA THR A 287 13.38 -25.10 -22.42
C THR A 287 13.26 -26.60 -22.64
N SER A 288 12.08 -27.17 -22.36
CA SER A 288 11.79 -28.60 -22.51
C SER A 288 11.00 -28.96 -23.78
N SER A 289 10.36 -27.99 -24.43
CA SER A 289 9.62 -28.18 -25.69
C SER A 289 9.87 -27.04 -26.66
N SER A 290 10.38 -27.38 -27.85
CA SER A 290 10.54 -26.40 -28.93
C SER A 290 9.21 -25.80 -29.37
N LYS A 291 8.12 -26.57 -29.31
CA LYS A 291 6.79 -26.07 -29.66
C LYS A 291 6.33 -24.96 -28.73
N PHE A 292 6.51 -25.14 -27.42
CA PHE A 292 6.23 -24.08 -26.44
C PHE A 292 7.19 -22.89 -26.59
N TYR A 293 8.47 -23.13 -26.88
CA TYR A 293 9.42 -22.05 -27.16
C TYR A 293 8.96 -21.17 -28.32
N ASP A 294 8.64 -21.78 -29.46
CA ASP A 294 8.21 -21.08 -30.66
C ASP A 294 6.90 -20.33 -30.41
N LEU A 295 5.96 -20.95 -29.69
CA LEU A 295 4.70 -20.33 -29.28
C LEU A 295 4.93 -19.04 -28.50
N PHE A 296 5.76 -19.06 -27.46
CA PHE A 296 5.98 -17.89 -26.61
C PHE A 296 6.83 -16.81 -27.29
N VAL A 297 7.74 -17.18 -28.20
CA VAL A 297 8.50 -16.20 -29.00
C VAL A 297 7.60 -15.53 -30.05
N LEU A 298 6.66 -16.27 -30.65
CA LEU A 298 5.68 -15.71 -31.58
C LEU A 298 4.83 -14.62 -30.92
N ASP A 299 4.43 -14.84 -29.67
CA ASP A 299 3.67 -13.88 -28.87
C ASP A 299 4.49 -12.60 -28.59
N ALA A 300 5.74 -12.76 -28.14
CA ALA A 300 6.64 -11.64 -27.83
C ALA A 300 6.92 -10.70 -29.02
N ARG A 301 7.03 -11.22 -30.25
CA ARG A 301 7.29 -10.39 -31.45
C ARG A 301 6.13 -9.45 -31.81
N SER A 302 4.92 -9.77 -31.37
CA SER A 302 3.76 -8.89 -31.58
C SER A 302 3.86 -7.59 -30.76
N GLU A 303 4.62 -7.59 -29.65
CA GLU A 303 4.84 -6.39 -28.84
C GLU A 303 5.88 -5.42 -29.43
N GLU A 304 6.90 -5.92 -30.14
CA GLU A 304 7.97 -5.09 -30.69
C GLU A 304 7.55 -4.32 -31.95
N THR A 305 6.57 -4.83 -32.70
CA THR A 305 6.20 -4.27 -34.01
C THR A 305 5.30 -3.01 -33.90
N GLU A 306 4.87 -2.62 -32.69
CA GLU A 306 3.97 -1.47 -32.45
C GLU A 306 4.59 -0.34 -31.58
N ARG A 307 5.90 -0.35 -31.31
CA ARG A 307 6.55 0.81 -30.68
C ARG A 307 6.81 1.91 -31.72
N PRO A 308 6.35 3.17 -31.53
CA PRO A 308 6.72 4.26 -32.44
C PRO A 308 8.24 4.48 -32.37
N PRO A 309 8.89 4.89 -33.48
CA PRO A 309 10.33 5.09 -33.49
C PRO A 309 10.68 6.20 -32.49
N ARG A 310 11.32 5.84 -31.38
CA ARG A 310 11.95 6.83 -30.50
C ARG A 310 13.12 7.43 -31.25
N ALA A 311 13.11 8.77 -31.35
CA ALA A 311 14.15 9.56 -31.96
C ALA A 311 15.54 9.14 -31.45
N THR A 312 16.38 8.72 -32.38
CA THR A 312 17.80 8.45 -32.20
C THR A 312 18.54 9.74 -31.85
N ALA A 313 19.19 9.78 -30.69
CA ALA A 313 20.39 10.57 -30.47
C ALA A 313 21.61 9.66 -30.66
N LEU A 314 22.56 10.16 -31.43
CA LEU A 314 23.71 9.50 -32.02
C LEU A 314 24.77 9.01 -31.02
N SER A 315 25.37 7.86 -31.34
CA SER A 315 26.79 7.47 -31.23
C SER A 315 26.87 5.95 -30.99
N GLY A 316 27.56 5.10 -31.74
CA GLY A 316 28.50 5.25 -32.86
C GLY A 316 28.69 3.85 -33.49
N ARG A 317 29.14 3.86 -34.74
CA ARG A 317 29.41 2.72 -35.63
C ARG A 317 30.29 1.63 -35.02
N GLU A 318 29.98 0.38 -35.38
CA GLU A 318 30.85 -0.70 -35.90
C GLU A 318 30.21 -2.05 -35.54
N MET A 319 30.22 -3.14 -36.31
CA MET A 319 30.59 -3.49 -37.68
C MET A 319 30.01 -4.91 -37.83
N LEU A 320 29.32 -5.20 -38.93
CA LEU A 320 28.85 -6.54 -39.27
C LEU A 320 30.03 -7.53 -39.36
N MET A 321 29.99 -8.60 -38.59
CA MET A 321 30.75 -9.82 -38.85
C MET A 321 29.79 -11.02 -38.85
N ARG A 322 29.34 -11.37 -40.05
CA ARG A 322 28.93 -12.73 -40.39
C ARG A 322 30.19 -13.59 -40.36
N ALA A 323 30.29 -14.54 -39.43
CA ALA A 323 31.19 -15.67 -39.57
C ALA A 323 30.35 -16.87 -40.02
N ALA A 324 30.55 -17.24 -41.28
CA ALA A 324 30.01 -18.42 -41.91
C ALA A 324 30.61 -19.69 -41.30
N SER A 325 29.79 -20.73 -41.23
CA SER A 325 30.24 -22.11 -41.04
C SER A 325 31.16 -22.50 -42.20
N PHE A 326 32.35 -22.98 -41.86
CA PHE A 326 33.13 -23.87 -42.72
C PHE A 326 32.40 -25.21 -42.74
N ASP A 327 32.07 -25.72 -43.93
CA ASP A 327 32.52 -27.05 -44.30
C ASP A 327 32.47 -27.23 -45.82
N VAL A 328 33.59 -27.75 -46.31
CA VAL A 328 33.92 -28.08 -47.68
C VAL A 328 33.47 -29.51 -47.93
N CYS A 329 32.74 -29.76 -49.01
CA CYS A 329 32.93 -30.96 -49.84
C CYS A 329 32.19 -30.83 -51.19
N GLU A 330 32.91 -31.25 -52.23
CA GLU A 330 32.64 -31.13 -53.66
C GLU A 330 31.49 -32.01 -54.15
N SER A 331 30.71 -31.52 -55.13
CA SER A 331 30.69 -32.02 -56.51
C SER A 331 29.50 -31.45 -57.30
N PRO A 332 29.59 -31.33 -58.64
CA PRO A 332 28.68 -30.52 -59.43
C PRO A 332 27.60 -31.34 -60.15
N ASP A 333 26.54 -30.62 -60.48
CA ASP A 333 25.86 -30.59 -61.77
C ASP A 333 24.39 -31.03 -61.83
N GLU A 334 23.67 -30.26 -62.65
CA GLU A 334 22.32 -30.41 -63.20
C GLU A 334 21.09 -30.26 -62.28
N GLY A 335 20.17 -29.38 -62.72
CA GLY A 335 18.75 -29.51 -62.37
C GLY A 335 17.97 -28.22 -62.10
N ASP A 336 17.85 -27.35 -63.10
CA ASP A 336 16.66 -26.55 -63.43
C ASP A 336 16.00 -25.66 -62.34
N ARG A 337 16.28 -24.35 -62.43
CA ARG A 337 15.54 -23.28 -61.74
C ARG A 337 14.41 -22.77 -62.64
N ALA A 338 13.17 -23.06 -62.26
CA ALA A 338 12.00 -22.32 -62.75
C ALA A 338 11.27 -21.60 -61.58
N ASN A 339 11.55 -20.30 -61.49
CA ASN A 339 10.63 -19.19 -61.28
C ASN A 339 9.56 -19.26 -60.18
N LEU A 340 9.89 -18.51 -59.12
CA LEU A 340 8.99 -17.61 -58.40
C LEU A 340 7.94 -16.96 -59.32
N ARG A 341 6.65 -17.09 -58.96
CA ARG A 341 5.68 -16.00 -59.09
C ARG A 341 4.58 -16.10 -58.04
N ALA A 342 4.27 -14.91 -57.54
CA ALA A 342 3.36 -14.57 -56.46
C ALA A 342 1.92 -15.05 -56.67
N CYS A 343 1.19 -15.21 -55.56
CA CYS A 343 -0.23 -14.91 -55.54
C CYS A 343 -0.63 -14.27 -54.21
N THR A 344 -1.38 -13.18 -54.39
CA THR A 344 -2.03 -12.30 -53.43
C THR A 344 -3.24 -12.94 -52.75
N SER A 345 -3.57 -12.51 -51.54
CA SER A 345 -4.93 -12.52 -50.97
C SER A 345 -4.87 -11.87 -49.58
N ASP A 346 -5.88 -11.21 -49.05
CA ASP A 346 -7.00 -10.45 -49.57
C ASP A 346 -7.56 -9.73 -48.33
N GLY A 347 -8.27 -8.62 -48.52
CA GLY A 347 -8.75 -7.81 -47.40
C GLY A 347 -9.71 -8.55 -46.46
N THR A 348 -9.69 -8.17 -45.19
CA THR A 348 -10.85 -8.40 -44.31
C THR A 348 -11.10 -7.19 -43.42
N LEU A 349 -12.36 -6.76 -43.53
CA LEU A 349 -13.11 -5.74 -42.82
C LEU A 349 -12.67 -5.50 -41.37
N ARG A 350 -12.49 -4.22 -41.04
CA ARG A 350 -12.46 -3.71 -39.67
C ARG A 350 -13.87 -3.74 -39.10
N ASP A 351 -14.13 -4.65 -38.18
CA ASP A 351 -15.17 -4.46 -37.18
C ASP A 351 -14.56 -3.84 -35.93
N SER A 352 -15.13 -2.70 -35.54
CA SER A 352 -14.83 -1.98 -34.31
C SER A 352 -15.62 -2.59 -33.15
N GLU A 353 -14.96 -3.42 -32.34
CA GLU A 353 -15.32 -3.64 -30.93
C GLU A 353 -14.05 -3.77 -30.07
N GLY A 354 -14.12 -3.27 -28.84
CA GLY A 354 -12.98 -3.03 -27.95
C GLY A 354 -12.08 -4.24 -27.67
N GLY A 355 -10.86 -4.14 -28.23
CA GLY A 355 -9.61 -4.84 -27.91
C GLY A 355 -9.61 -6.00 -26.92
N ARG A 356 -9.84 -7.22 -27.42
CA ARG A 356 -9.26 -8.45 -26.85
C ARG A 356 -8.08 -8.87 -27.74
N ARG A 357 -6.88 -8.88 -27.16
CA ARG A 357 -5.59 -9.01 -27.85
C ARG A 357 -5.17 -10.48 -27.95
N GLY A 358 -5.85 -11.27 -28.79
CA GLY A 358 -5.59 -12.71 -28.93
C GLY A 358 -5.36 -13.19 -30.36
N ARG A 359 -4.46 -14.17 -30.53
CA ARG A 359 -4.13 -14.80 -31.82
C ARG A 359 -4.70 -16.21 -31.88
N LEU A 360 -5.43 -16.53 -32.94
CA LEU A 360 -5.88 -17.90 -33.26
C LEU A 360 -4.71 -18.71 -33.84
N LEU A 361 -4.54 -19.94 -33.34
CA LEU A 361 -3.41 -20.83 -33.63
C LEU A 361 -3.81 -22.15 -34.30
N SER A 362 -5.10 -22.34 -34.62
CA SER A 362 -5.65 -23.58 -35.17
C SER A 362 -5.00 -24.04 -36.48
N THR A 363 -4.40 -23.11 -37.25
CA THR A 363 -3.64 -23.44 -38.47
C THR A 363 -2.15 -23.69 -38.23
N TRP A 364 -1.63 -23.31 -37.05
CA TRP A 364 -0.21 -23.42 -36.70
C TRP A 364 0.11 -24.70 -35.90
N SER A 365 -0.82 -25.13 -35.05
CA SER A 365 -0.66 -26.31 -34.22
C SER A 365 -2.00 -26.97 -33.93
N ARG A 366 -1.98 -28.30 -33.84
CA ARG A 366 -3.13 -29.10 -33.37
C ARG A 366 -3.25 -29.12 -31.84
N ALA A 367 -2.25 -28.60 -31.13
CA ALA A 367 -2.24 -28.57 -29.67
C ALA A 367 -2.78 -27.26 -29.07
N PHE A 368 -2.76 -26.16 -29.83
CA PHE A 368 -3.06 -24.81 -29.34
C PHE A 368 -4.18 -24.16 -30.15
N VAL A 369 -5.18 -23.61 -29.46
CA VAL A 369 -6.32 -22.90 -30.05
C VAL A 369 -6.00 -21.41 -30.16
N SER A 370 -5.50 -20.80 -29.08
CA SER A 370 -5.12 -19.38 -29.05
C SER A 370 -4.10 -19.06 -27.97
N ILE A 371 -3.44 -17.91 -28.14
CA ILE A 371 -2.55 -17.29 -27.15
C ILE A 371 -2.90 -15.81 -27.02
N GLN A 372 -2.96 -15.31 -25.79
CA GLN A 372 -3.26 -13.91 -25.48
C GLN A 372 -2.69 -13.49 -24.13
N GLU A 373 -2.61 -12.20 -23.86
CA GLU A 373 -2.25 -11.65 -22.56
C GLU A 373 -3.52 -11.21 -21.81
N GLU A 374 -3.68 -11.65 -20.57
CA GLU A 374 -4.81 -11.27 -19.70
C GLU A 374 -4.32 -10.79 -18.35
N LEU A 375 -5.05 -9.83 -17.75
CA LEU A 375 -4.89 -9.48 -16.35
C LEU A 375 -5.59 -10.53 -15.49
N VAL A 376 -4.82 -11.29 -14.73
CA VAL A 376 -5.31 -12.36 -13.86
C VAL A 376 -4.77 -12.16 -12.45
N ASP A 377 -5.60 -12.43 -11.44
CA ASP A 377 -5.15 -12.42 -10.05
C ASP A 377 -4.12 -13.53 -9.82
N ASP A 378 -2.94 -13.15 -9.35
CA ASP A 378 -1.88 -14.09 -8.99
C ASP A 378 -2.39 -15.06 -7.91
N PRO A 379 -2.20 -16.39 -8.08
CA PRO A 379 -2.76 -17.39 -7.18
C PRO A 379 -2.22 -17.32 -5.75
N VAL A 380 -1.07 -16.66 -5.55
CA VAL A 380 -0.41 -16.56 -4.24
C VAL A 380 -0.60 -15.16 -3.64
N THR A 381 -0.37 -14.10 -4.42
CA THR A 381 -0.43 -12.72 -3.91
C THR A 381 -1.82 -12.08 -4.04
N TYR A 382 -2.74 -12.70 -4.79
CA TYR A 382 -4.08 -12.16 -5.11
C TYR A 382 -4.05 -10.76 -5.73
N SER A 383 -2.91 -10.38 -6.31
CA SER A 383 -2.74 -9.12 -7.00
C SER A 383 -2.93 -9.33 -8.51
N PRO A 384 -3.61 -8.41 -9.21
CA PRO A 384 -3.81 -8.52 -10.65
C PRO A 384 -2.48 -8.34 -11.38
N ARG A 385 -2.09 -9.34 -12.18
CA ARG A 385 -0.85 -9.35 -12.96
C ARG A 385 -1.13 -9.76 -14.41
N PRO A 386 -0.46 -9.13 -15.39
CA PRO A 386 -0.51 -9.63 -16.77
C PRO A 386 0.13 -11.02 -16.84
N MET A 387 -0.63 -12.01 -17.33
CA MET A 387 -0.20 -13.37 -17.58
C MET A 387 -0.52 -13.78 -19.01
N THR A 388 0.32 -14.62 -19.61
CA THR A 388 0.00 -15.23 -20.90
C THR A 388 -1.01 -16.35 -20.70
N VAL A 389 -2.11 -16.31 -21.41
CA VAL A 389 -3.15 -17.33 -21.39
C VAL A 389 -3.11 -18.09 -22.70
N VAL A 390 -2.89 -19.40 -22.62
CA VAL A 390 -2.89 -20.32 -23.76
C VAL A 390 -4.10 -21.23 -23.67
N HIS A 391 -4.97 -21.16 -24.67
CA HIS A 391 -6.07 -22.09 -24.81
C HIS A 391 -5.60 -23.35 -25.53
N MET A 392 -5.73 -24.47 -24.83
CA MET A 392 -5.33 -25.79 -25.33
C MET A 392 -6.47 -26.42 -26.16
N ASP A 393 -6.11 -27.25 -27.13
CA ASP A 393 -7.10 -28.00 -27.93
C ASP A 393 -7.94 -28.96 -27.07
N GLN A 394 -9.18 -29.25 -27.50
CA GLN A 394 -10.11 -30.12 -26.78
C GLN A 394 -9.61 -31.57 -26.61
N SER A 395 -8.68 -32.01 -27.46
CA SER A 395 -7.99 -33.30 -27.33
C SER A 395 -7.12 -33.43 -26.07
N MET A 396 -6.79 -32.31 -25.41
CA MET A 396 -5.94 -32.29 -24.21
C MET A 396 -6.74 -32.69 -22.96
N GLN A 397 -6.62 -33.95 -22.56
CA GLN A 397 -7.21 -34.47 -21.32
C GLN A 397 -6.36 -34.08 -20.10
N LEU A 398 -7.01 -33.65 -19.01
CA LEU A 398 -6.33 -33.09 -17.83
C LEU A 398 -5.30 -34.03 -17.19
N GLY A 399 -5.65 -35.30 -16.98
CA GLY A 399 -4.77 -36.28 -16.33
C GLY A 399 -3.49 -36.53 -17.13
N PRO A 400 -3.58 -37.02 -18.37
CA PRO A 400 -2.43 -37.24 -19.25
C PRO A 400 -1.62 -35.95 -19.50
N PHE A 401 -2.30 -34.80 -19.65
CA PHE A 401 -1.62 -33.52 -19.84
C PHE A 401 -0.80 -33.11 -18.61
N ARG A 402 -1.29 -33.35 -17.38
CA ARG A 402 -0.52 -33.11 -16.16
C ARG A 402 0.74 -33.98 -16.09
N ALA A 403 0.67 -35.24 -16.51
CA ALA A 403 1.85 -36.10 -16.60
C ALA A 403 2.88 -35.56 -17.60
N VAL A 404 2.42 -35.07 -18.76
CA VAL A 404 3.29 -34.40 -19.75
C VAL A 404 3.92 -33.13 -19.17
N LEU A 405 3.17 -32.28 -18.46
CA LEU A 405 3.72 -31.09 -17.81
C LEU A 405 4.75 -31.45 -16.74
N ARG A 406 4.48 -32.48 -15.91
CA ARG A 406 5.45 -32.98 -14.93
C ARG A 406 6.74 -33.41 -15.64
N TYR A 407 6.65 -34.16 -16.74
CA TYR A 407 7.81 -34.52 -17.55
C TYR A 407 8.57 -33.28 -18.07
N LEU A 408 7.88 -32.26 -18.58
CA LEU A 408 8.56 -31.03 -19.02
C LEU A 408 9.31 -30.33 -17.88
N TYR A 409 8.87 -30.47 -16.63
CA TYR A 409 9.53 -29.90 -15.47
C TYR A 409 10.66 -30.78 -14.92
N THR A 410 10.49 -32.10 -14.89
CA THR A 410 11.39 -33.03 -14.19
C THR A 410 12.25 -33.88 -15.11
N GLY A 411 11.87 -34.07 -16.38
CA GLY A 411 12.48 -35.03 -17.30
C GLY A 411 12.15 -36.49 -17.00
N GLN A 412 11.26 -36.75 -16.02
CA GLN A 412 10.90 -38.09 -15.58
C GLN A 412 9.45 -38.40 -15.92
N LEU A 413 9.17 -39.66 -16.24
CA LEU A 413 7.85 -40.23 -16.43
C LEU A 413 7.68 -41.39 -15.46
N ASP A 414 6.61 -41.40 -14.67
CA ASP A 414 6.28 -42.52 -13.80
C ASP A 414 5.81 -43.72 -14.65
N GLU A 415 6.44 -44.87 -14.44
CA GLU A 415 6.13 -46.12 -15.15
C GLU A 415 4.72 -46.64 -14.83
N HIS A 416 4.14 -46.21 -13.70
CA HIS A 416 2.81 -46.62 -13.24
C HIS A 416 1.67 -45.71 -13.73
N GLU A 417 1.95 -44.76 -14.64
CA GLU A 417 0.93 -43.91 -15.23
C GLU A 417 -0.13 -44.74 -15.97
N LYS A 418 -1.40 -44.51 -15.67
CA LYS A 418 -2.51 -45.36 -16.16
C LYS A 418 -2.81 -45.13 -17.63
N GLU A 419 -2.51 -43.95 -18.15
CA GLU A 419 -2.97 -43.47 -19.45
C GLU A 419 -1.81 -43.22 -20.43
N LEU A 420 -0.81 -44.10 -20.43
CA LEU A 420 0.41 -44.00 -21.26
C LEU A 420 0.11 -43.70 -22.74
N MET A 421 -0.89 -44.34 -23.35
CA MET A 421 -1.25 -44.10 -24.74
C MET A 421 -1.73 -42.67 -25.00
N HIS A 422 -2.51 -42.10 -24.08
CA HIS A 422 -2.94 -40.70 -24.16
C HIS A 422 -1.77 -39.74 -23.90
N ILE A 423 -0.85 -40.08 -23.00
CA ILE A 423 0.39 -39.32 -22.77
C ILE A 423 1.23 -39.28 -24.06
N ALA A 424 1.42 -40.41 -24.74
CA ALA A 424 2.13 -40.47 -26.01
C ALA A 424 1.47 -39.63 -27.11
N HIS A 425 0.14 -39.67 -27.19
CA HIS A 425 -0.62 -38.86 -28.15
C HIS A 425 -0.43 -37.35 -27.91
N ILE A 426 -0.53 -36.90 -26.65
CA ILE A 426 -0.28 -35.50 -26.29
C ILE A 426 1.18 -35.12 -26.57
N ALA A 427 2.13 -36.00 -26.23
CA ALA A 427 3.55 -35.79 -26.50
C ALA A 427 3.82 -35.63 -27.99
N GLU A 428 3.13 -36.38 -28.85
CA GLU A 428 3.20 -36.22 -30.31
C GLU A 428 2.65 -34.86 -30.76
N LEU A 429 1.48 -34.44 -30.27
CA LEU A 429 0.87 -33.15 -30.60
C LEU A 429 1.74 -31.95 -30.17
N LEU A 430 2.47 -32.09 -29.07
CA LEU A 430 3.41 -31.09 -28.54
C LEU A 430 4.85 -31.27 -29.03
N GLU A 431 5.10 -32.24 -29.92
CA GLU A 431 6.41 -32.59 -30.49
C GLU A 431 7.49 -32.89 -29.42
N VAL A 432 7.07 -33.48 -28.30
CA VAL A 432 7.94 -33.96 -27.21
C VAL A 432 8.36 -35.41 -27.48
N PHE A 433 9.22 -35.57 -28.49
CA PHE A 433 9.61 -36.90 -29.00
C PHE A 433 10.27 -37.80 -27.95
N ASP A 434 11.05 -37.24 -27.03
CA ASP A 434 11.70 -37.99 -25.96
C ASP A 434 10.68 -38.68 -25.05
N LEU A 435 9.62 -37.97 -24.65
CA LEU A 435 8.54 -38.52 -23.85
C LEU A 435 7.79 -39.61 -24.62
N ARG A 436 7.52 -39.38 -25.91
CA ARG A 436 6.87 -40.39 -26.77
C ARG A 436 7.72 -41.67 -26.85
N MET A 437 9.04 -41.54 -26.95
CA MET A 437 9.97 -42.69 -26.92
C MET A 437 9.99 -43.38 -25.56
N MET A 438 9.97 -42.62 -24.45
CA MET A 438 9.92 -43.20 -23.11
C MET A 438 8.64 -44.01 -22.87
N VAL A 439 7.49 -43.50 -23.33
CA VAL A 439 6.23 -44.24 -23.28
C VAL A 439 6.33 -45.53 -24.09
N ALA A 440 6.89 -45.49 -25.30
CA ALA A 440 7.07 -46.68 -26.13
C ALA A 440 7.96 -47.73 -25.42
N ASN A 441 9.06 -47.30 -24.79
CA ASN A 441 9.92 -48.17 -24.02
C ASN A 441 9.18 -48.80 -22.83
N ILE A 442 8.36 -48.05 -22.09
CA ILE A 442 7.57 -48.58 -20.97
C ILE A 442 6.58 -49.63 -21.47
N LEU A 443 5.85 -49.35 -22.57
CA LEU A 443 4.89 -50.28 -23.15
C LEU A 443 5.54 -51.57 -23.68
N ASN A 444 6.80 -51.49 -24.11
CA ASN A 444 7.58 -52.64 -24.59
C ASN A 444 8.35 -53.38 -23.47
N ASN A 445 8.23 -52.95 -22.21
CA ASN A 445 9.03 -53.45 -21.07
C ASN A 445 10.56 -53.22 -21.22
N GLU A 446 10.93 -52.12 -21.87
CA GLU A 446 12.31 -51.69 -22.11
C GLU A 446 12.65 -50.39 -21.35
N SER A 447 11.99 -50.15 -20.21
CA SER A 447 12.10 -48.89 -19.47
C SER A 447 13.51 -48.56 -18.99
N PHE A 448 14.40 -49.56 -18.87
CA PHE A 448 15.82 -49.37 -18.58
C PHE A 448 16.52 -48.42 -19.57
N MET A 449 16.05 -48.34 -20.83
CA MET A 449 16.59 -47.42 -21.83
C MET A 449 16.24 -45.95 -21.55
N ASN A 450 15.23 -45.68 -20.71
CA ASN A 450 14.80 -44.33 -20.40
C ASN A 450 15.84 -43.53 -19.64
N GLN A 451 16.80 -44.18 -18.96
CA GLN A 451 17.87 -43.48 -18.25
C GLN A 451 18.72 -42.61 -19.20
N GLU A 452 19.04 -43.11 -20.39
CA GLU A 452 19.83 -42.35 -21.37
C GLU A 452 19.01 -41.23 -22.01
N ILE A 453 17.71 -41.47 -22.24
CA ILE A 453 16.79 -40.43 -22.72
C ILE A 453 16.70 -39.28 -21.70
N THR A 454 16.54 -39.60 -20.42
CA THR A 454 16.48 -38.61 -19.33
C THR A 454 17.79 -37.81 -19.24
N LYS A 455 18.96 -38.47 -19.31
CA LYS A 455 20.25 -37.78 -19.34
C LYS A 455 20.35 -36.82 -20.53
N ALA A 456 20.03 -37.29 -21.73
CA ALA A 456 20.08 -36.48 -22.95
C ALA A 456 19.10 -35.30 -22.91
N PHE A 457 17.91 -35.49 -22.32
CA PHE A 457 16.94 -34.43 -22.08
C PHE A 457 17.51 -33.34 -21.17
N HIS A 458 18.09 -33.71 -20.01
CA HIS A 458 18.66 -32.72 -19.08
C HIS A 458 19.84 -31.96 -19.67
N VAL A 459 20.69 -32.61 -20.46
CA VAL A 459 21.80 -31.93 -21.16
C VAL A 459 21.27 -30.89 -22.15
N ARG A 460 20.31 -31.27 -23.01
CA ARG A 460 19.71 -30.32 -23.98
C ARG A 460 19.01 -29.16 -23.29
N ARG A 461 18.21 -29.45 -22.27
CA ARG A 461 17.51 -28.43 -21.49
C ARG A 461 18.47 -27.47 -20.80
N THR A 462 19.55 -27.97 -20.20
CA THR A 462 20.58 -27.13 -19.56
C THR A 462 21.21 -26.19 -20.57
N ASN A 463 21.51 -26.67 -21.78
CA ASN A 463 22.04 -25.82 -22.85
C ASN A 463 21.05 -24.75 -23.28
N ARG A 464 19.76 -25.09 -23.40
CA ARG A 464 18.70 -24.13 -23.74
C ARG A 464 18.45 -23.10 -22.64
N VAL A 465 18.53 -23.49 -21.37
CA VAL A 465 18.49 -22.56 -20.23
C VAL A 465 19.64 -21.56 -20.30
N LYS A 466 20.87 -22.03 -20.56
CA LYS A 466 22.04 -21.15 -20.73
C LYS A 466 21.84 -20.15 -21.88
N GLU A 467 21.27 -20.59 -22.99
CA GLU A 467 20.94 -19.72 -24.12
C GLU A 467 19.90 -18.64 -23.74
N CYS A 468 18.82 -19.03 -23.04
CA CYS A 468 17.80 -18.09 -22.57
C CYS A 468 18.38 -17.07 -21.58
N LEU A 469 19.26 -17.49 -20.66
CA LEU A 469 19.96 -16.61 -19.73
C LEU A 469 20.86 -15.62 -20.47
N ALA A 470 21.64 -16.09 -21.44
CA ALA A 470 22.55 -15.24 -22.22
C ALA A 470 21.82 -14.20 -23.09
N LYS A 471 20.66 -14.58 -23.66
CA LYS A 471 19.86 -13.70 -24.52
C LYS A 471 18.84 -12.86 -23.76
N GLY A 472 18.57 -13.16 -22.48
CA GLY A 472 17.44 -12.60 -21.73
C GLY A 472 16.07 -13.07 -22.22
N THR A 473 15.99 -14.14 -23.02
CA THR A 473 14.70 -14.64 -23.51
C THR A 473 13.86 -15.11 -22.33
N PHE A 474 12.63 -14.59 -22.21
CA PHE A 474 11.69 -14.83 -21.12
C PHE A 474 12.14 -14.32 -19.74
N SER A 475 13.15 -13.46 -19.63
CA SER A 475 13.56 -12.91 -18.33
C SER A 475 12.41 -12.10 -17.70
N ASP A 476 12.10 -12.37 -16.44
CA ASP A 476 11.03 -11.74 -15.67
C ASP A 476 11.55 -10.94 -14.47
N VAL A 477 12.87 -10.93 -14.26
CA VAL A 477 13.56 -10.09 -13.28
C VAL A 477 14.91 -9.62 -13.79
N VAL A 478 15.25 -8.38 -13.48
CA VAL A 478 16.56 -7.77 -13.74
C VAL A 478 17.19 -7.35 -12.41
N PHE A 479 18.39 -7.82 -12.14
CA PHE A 479 19.20 -7.36 -11.02
C PHE A 479 20.09 -6.21 -11.48
N LYS A 480 19.95 -5.05 -10.84
CA LYS A 480 20.88 -3.92 -10.99
C LYS A 480 21.96 -4.02 -9.93
N LEU A 481 23.17 -4.31 -10.38
CA LEU A 481 24.40 -4.37 -9.60
C LEU A 481 25.24 -3.13 -9.87
N ASP A 482 26.23 -2.87 -9.02
CA ASP A 482 27.13 -1.72 -9.16
C ASP A 482 27.92 -1.73 -10.49
N ASP A 483 28.18 -2.92 -11.04
CA ASP A 483 28.98 -3.17 -12.24
C ASP A 483 28.15 -3.53 -13.48
N GLY A 484 26.81 -3.56 -13.38
CA GLY A 484 25.96 -3.82 -14.53
C GLY A 484 24.58 -4.38 -14.20
N THR A 485 23.95 -4.97 -15.21
CA THR A 485 22.61 -5.55 -15.10
C THR A 485 22.62 -7.02 -15.47
N ILE A 486 22.03 -7.87 -14.62
CA ILE A 486 21.87 -9.29 -14.87
C ILE A 486 20.38 -9.60 -15.05
N MET A 487 20.01 -10.11 -16.23
CA MET A 487 18.68 -10.66 -16.46
C MET A 487 18.61 -12.10 -15.94
N ALA A 488 17.52 -12.44 -15.27
CA ALA A 488 17.30 -13.78 -14.73
C ALA A 488 15.83 -14.18 -14.81
N HIS A 489 15.55 -15.40 -14.36
CA HIS A 489 14.23 -16.01 -14.36
C HIS A 489 13.85 -16.37 -12.92
N LYS A 490 12.82 -15.74 -12.34
CA LYS A 490 12.35 -16.02 -10.98
C LYS A 490 12.09 -17.53 -10.78
N PRO A 491 11.41 -18.26 -11.70
CA PRO A 491 11.18 -19.69 -11.51
C PRO A 491 12.47 -20.52 -11.38
N LEU A 492 13.54 -20.16 -12.10
CA LEU A 492 14.83 -20.84 -11.97
C LEU A 492 15.51 -20.51 -10.64
N LEU A 493 15.45 -19.25 -10.22
CA LEU A 493 16.04 -18.79 -8.95
C LEU A 493 15.37 -19.41 -7.73
N ILE A 494 14.04 -19.38 -7.68
CA ILE A 494 13.27 -19.91 -6.54
C ILE A 494 13.38 -21.43 -6.44
N SER A 495 13.56 -22.14 -7.57
CA SER A 495 13.81 -23.58 -7.56
C SER A 495 15.20 -23.95 -7.04
N SER A 496 16.15 -23.01 -7.06
CA SER A 496 17.56 -23.26 -6.75
C SER A 496 18.04 -22.59 -5.46
N CYS A 497 17.23 -21.70 -4.87
CA CYS A 497 17.65 -20.86 -3.75
C CYS A 497 16.46 -20.46 -2.85
N ASP A 498 16.49 -20.91 -1.60
CA ASP A 498 15.45 -20.60 -0.60
C ASP A 498 15.32 -19.10 -0.32
N TRP A 499 16.44 -18.36 -0.35
CA TRP A 499 16.40 -16.91 -0.19
C TRP A 499 15.63 -16.23 -1.31
N MET A 500 15.83 -16.68 -2.54
CA MET A 500 15.09 -16.17 -3.70
C MET A 500 13.62 -16.61 -3.62
N ALA A 501 13.34 -17.83 -3.17
CA ALA A 501 11.97 -18.31 -2.94
C ALA A 501 11.23 -17.46 -1.91
N ALA A 502 11.87 -17.11 -0.79
CA ALA A 502 11.31 -16.21 0.22
C ALA A 502 11.10 -14.79 -0.32
N MET A 503 12.10 -14.26 -1.03
CA MET A 503 12.07 -12.91 -1.61
C MET A 503 10.98 -12.74 -2.67
N PHE A 504 10.80 -13.72 -3.55
CA PHE A 504 9.83 -13.65 -4.64
C PHE A 504 8.45 -14.25 -4.30
N GLY A 505 8.36 -15.11 -3.28
CA GLY A 505 7.11 -15.75 -2.86
C GLY A 505 6.41 -15.16 -1.64
N GLY A 506 7.07 -14.26 -0.91
CA GLY A 506 6.50 -13.62 0.29
C GLY A 506 5.76 -12.30 0.00
N PRO A 507 5.28 -11.60 1.05
CA PRO A 507 4.64 -10.28 0.94
C PRO A 507 5.63 -9.14 0.62
N PHE A 508 6.80 -9.48 0.11
CA PHE A 508 7.88 -8.56 -0.21
C PHE A 508 7.58 -7.81 -1.52
N VAL A 509 8.08 -6.58 -1.64
CA VAL A 509 7.90 -5.75 -2.85
C VAL A 509 8.52 -6.43 -4.07
N GLU A 510 9.56 -7.21 -3.82
CA GLU A 510 10.34 -8.00 -4.78
C GLU A 510 9.52 -9.08 -5.50
N SER A 511 8.44 -9.58 -4.87
CA SER A 511 7.47 -10.49 -5.52
C SER A 511 6.86 -9.86 -6.78
N CYS A 512 6.52 -8.57 -6.71
CA CYS A 512 5.79 -7.86 -7.76
C CYS A 512 6.66 -6.99 -8.67
N THR A 513 7.96 -6.82 -8.36
CA THR A 513 8.87 -6.00 -9.17
C THR A 513 9.53 -6.81 -10.29
N LYS A 514 9.80 -6.14 -11.42
CA LYS A 514 10.61 -6.66 -12.53
C LYS A 514 12.09 -6.28 -12.42
N GLU A 515 12.42 -5.45 -11.43
CA GLU A 515 13.75 -4.91 -11.22
C GLU A 515 14.07 -4.94 -9.73
N VAL A 516 15.21 -5.55 -9.39
CA VAL A 516 15.77 -5.57 -8.05
C VAL A 516 17.05 -4.76 -8.06
N SER A 517 17.04 -3.62 -7.37
CA SER A 517 18.21 -2.76 -7.20
C SER A 517 18.75 -2.84 -5.78
N GLN A 518 20.08 -2.89 -5.61
CA GLN A 518 20.71 -2.61 -4.33
C GLN A 518 20.54 -1.12 -3.98
N PHE A 519 19.40 -0.72 -3.42
CA PHE A 519 19.28 0.55 -2.72
C PHE A 519 18.85 0.29 -1.27
N PHE A 520 19.82 -0.17 -0.49
CA PHE A 520 19.87 0.10 0.94
C PHE A 520 21.26 0.63 1.28
N THR A 521 21.54 1.87 0.87
CA THR A 521 22.50 2.67 1.64
C THR A 521 21.76 3.18 2.88
N PRO A 522 22.19 2.82 4.11
CA PRO A 522 21.65 3.41 5.32
C PRO A 522 22.21 4.84 5.44
N SER A 523 21.65 5.79 4.70
CA SER A 523 22.12 7.19 4.70
C SER A 523 21.11 8.18 5.30
N HIS A 524 19.98 7.72 5.85
CA HIS A 524 19.07 8.57 6.62
C HIS A 524 18.68 7.94 7.95
N TRP A 525 19.70 7.70 8.78
CA TRP A 525 19.59 7.71 10.24
C TRP A 525 20.65 8.66 10.78
N SER A 526 20.31 9.94 10.83
CA SER A 526 21.03 10.99 11.56
C SER A 526 20.00 11.95 12.14
#